data_AF-A0A7U6LA43-F1
#
_entry.id   AF-A0A7U6LA43-F1
#
_cell.length_a   1.000
_cell.length_b   1.000
_cell.length_c   1.000
_cell.angle_alpha   90.00
_cell.angle_beta   90.00
_cell.angle_gamma   90.00
#
_symmetry.space_group_name_H-M   'P 1'
#
loop_
_entity.id
_entity.type
_entity.pdbx_description
1 polymer ?
#
loop_
_entity_poly.entity_id
_entity_poly.type
_entity_poly.pdbx_seq_one_letter_code
_entity_poly.pdbx_strand_id
1 'polypeptide(L)'
;MYGTRGCFIKETEDRQEEHLKLFYMPYHPDFGIDSPKHYGTLIYYDNKENYHEEKVISERGDYGRVYDDLYEAIKNGKEKTIKDEEILYQIKILEEGSKNLK
;
A
#
# COMPACT_ATOMS: atom_id res chain seq x y z
N MET A 1 -4.85 11.77 0.88
CA MET A 1 -5.08 11.90 2.33
C MET A 1 -5.11 13.37 2.69
N TYR A 2 -6.11 13.84 3.44
CA TYR A 2 -6.20 15.24 3.89
C TYR A 2 -6.12 15.26 5.41
N GLY A 3 -5.20 16.05 5.94
CA GLY A 3 -5.08 16.36 7.36
C GLY A 3 -5.40 17.83 7.62
N THR A 4 -5.32 18.24 8.88
CA THR A 4 -5.61 19.62 9.31
C THR A 4 -4.59 20.64 8.80
N ARG A 5 -3.39 20.19 8.42
CA ARG A 5 -2.25 21.06 8.06
C ARG A 5 -1.71 20.82 6.64
N GLY A 6 -2.37 19.97 5.86
CA GLY A 6 -1.84 19.57 4.56
C GLY A 6 -2.52 18.34 3.99
N CYS A 7 -2.00 17.87 2.86
CA CYS A 7 -2.45 16.68 2.19
C CYS A 7 -1.29 15.88 1.59
N PHE A 8 -1.56 14.60 1.36
CA PHE A 8 -0.68 13.72 0.61
C PHE A 8 -1.46 13.15 -0.58
N ILE A 9 -0.91 13.32 -1.78
CA ILE A 9 -1.52 12.89 -3.04
C ILE A 9 -0.59 11.87 -3.71
N LYS A 10 -1.08 10.65 -3.92
CA LYS A 10 -0.43 9.58 -4.69
C LYS A 10 -1.43 9.10 -5.73
N GLU A 11 -1.08 9.23 -7.00
CA GLU A 11 -2.02 9.04 -8.12
C GLU A 11 -1.96 7.63 -8.71
N THR A 12 -0.83 6.93 -8.55
CA THR A 12 -0.57 5.64 -9.18
C THR A 12 -0.48 4.52 -8.16
N GLU A 13 -0.90 3.34 -8.60
CA GLU A 13 -0.80 2.07 -7.90
C GLU A 13 0.64 1.52 -7.84
N ASP A 14 0.82 0.43 -7.08
CA ASP A 14 2.07 -0.31 -7.02
C ASP A 14 2.39 -1.02 -8.34
N ARG A 15 3.67 -1.15 -8.66
CA ARG A 15 4.12 -1.65 -9.97
C ARG A 15 4.35 -3.15 -10.06
N GLN A 16 4.30 -3.88 -8.95
CA GLN A 16 4.59 -5.32 -8.95
C GLN A 16 3.61 -6.08 -9.83
N GLU A 17 2.33 -5.71 -9.85
CA GLU A 17 1.34 -6.36 -10.74
C GLU A 17 1.62 -6.06 -12.22
N GLU A 18 1.95 -4.81 -12.56
CA GLU A 18 2.38 -4.41 -13.91
C GLU A 18 3.59 -5.22 -14.36
N HIS A 19 4.62 -5.31 -13.51
CA HIS A 19 5.85 -6.05 -13.79
C HIS A 19 5.57 -7.55 -13.98
N LEU A 20 4.77 -8.17 -13.09
CA LEU A 20 4.42 -9.58 -13.19
C LEU A 20 3.63 -9.90 -14.47
N LYS A 21 2.71 -9.02 -14.89
CA LYS A 21 1.98 -9.15 -16.17
C LYS A 21 2.90 -9.13 -17.39
N LEU A 22 4.08 -8.50 -17.27
CA LEU A 22 5.11 -8.46 -18.29
C LEU A 22 6.19 -9.54 -18.12
N PHE A 23 5.99 -10.50 -17.20
CA PHE A 23 6.97 -11.52 -16.82
C PHE A 23 8.29 -10.93 -16.28
N TYR A 24 8.25 -9.69 -15.79
CA TYR A 24 9.35 -9.07 -15.05
C TYR A 24 9.23 -9.47 -13.59
N MET A 25 10.19 -10.26 -13.10
CA MET A 25 10.04 -11.04 -11.87
C MET A 25 10.70 -10.41 -10.63
N PRO A 26 10.32 -10.83 -9.40
CA PRO A 26 10.88 -10.30 -8.14
C PRO A 26 12.40 -10.43 -7.95
N TYR A 27 13.06 -11.34 -8.67
CA TYR A 27 14.53 -11.46 -8.60
C TYR A 27 15.26 -10.31 -9.32
N HIS A 28 14.55 -9.47 -10.07
CA HIS A 28 15.13 -8.26 -10.65
C HIS A 28 15.32 -7.17 -9.58
N PRO A 29 16.49 -6.50 -9.52
CA PRO A 29 16.79 -5.52 -8.46
C PRO A 29 15.79 -4.36 -8.36
N ASP A 30 15.21 -3.95 -9.48
CA ASP A 30 14.28 -2.83 -9.65
C ASP A 30 12.81 -3.27 -9.75
N PHE A 31 12.51 -4.55 -9.50
CA PHE A 31 11.14 -5.04 -9.46
C PHE A 31 10.31 -4.31 -8.39
N GLY A 32 9.12 -3.83 -8.77
CA GLY A 32 8.19 -3.12 -7.90
C GLY A 32 8.60 -1.70 -7.55
N ILE A 33 9.73 -1.18 -8.07
CA ILE A 33 10.21 0.16 -7.71
C ILE A 33 9.48 1.24 -8.51
N ASP A 34 8.91 2.19 -7.78
CA ASP A 34 8.30 3.38 -8.36
C ASP A 34 9.34 4.31 -8.99
N SER A 35 8.98 4.86 -10.15
CA SER A 35 9.76 5.91 -10.79
C SER A 35 9.45 7.28 -10.19
N PRO A 36 10.32 8.31 -10.31
CA PRO A 36 10.08 9.61 -9.69
C PRO A 36 8.75 10.29 -10.06
N LYS A 37 8.23 10.04 -11.26
CA LYS A 37 6.92 10.55 -11.69
C LYS A 37 5.74 9.91 -10.94
N HIS A 38 5.94 8.74 -10.34
CA HIS A 38 4.91 8.04 -9.55
C HIS A 38 4.90 8.47 -8.10
N TYR A 39 6.01 9.02 -7.58
CA TYR A 39 6.10 9.42 -6.17
C TYR A 39 4.97 10.35 -5.75
N GLY A 40 4.47 10.11 -4.54
CA GLY A 40 3.45 10.94 -3.96
C GLY A 40 3.97 12.34 -3.66
N THR A 41 3.09 13.33 -3.72
CA THR A 41 3.38 14.71 -3.34
C THR A 41 2.82 14.96 -1.94
N LEU A 42 3.67 15.43 -1.04
CA LEU A 42 3.28 15.91 0.29
C LEU A 42 3.21 17.45 0.23
N ILE A 43 2.06 18.01 0.60
CA ILE A 43 1.80 19.45 0.62
C ILE A 43 1.36 19.82 2.03
N TYR A 44 2.06 20.72 2.72
CA TYR A 44 1.71 21.07 4.09
C TYR A 44 2.24 22.44 4.53
N TYR A 45 1.71 22.94 5.65
CA TYR A 45 2.23 24.11 6.36
C TYR A 45 2.98 23.69 7.63
N ASP A 46 4.22 24.12 7.79
CA ASP A 46 5.01 23.88 9.00
C ASP A 46 4.55 24.76 10.18
N ASN A 47 5.12 24.54 11.37
CA ASN A 47 4.74 25.26 12.59
C ASN A 47 4.98 26.78 12.54
N LYS A 48 5.73 27.27 11.56
CA LYS A 48 5.98 28.69 11.30
C LYS A 48 5.15 29.22 10.13
N GLU A 49 4.12 28.48 9.71
CA GLU A 49 3.22 28.79 8.59
C GLU A 49 3.92 28.86 7.22
N ASN A 50 5.09 28.24 7.07
CA ASN A 50 5.72 28.14 5.75
C ASN A 50 5.09 27.02 4.94
N TYR A 51 4.87 27.26 3.66
CA TYR A 51 4.41 26.28 2.69
C TYR A 51 5.54 25.32 2.29
N HIS A 52 5.22 24.03 2.26
CA HIS A 52 6.09 22.95 1.78
C HIS A 52 5.36 22.12 0.73
N GLU A 53 6.08 21.76 -0.33
CA GLU A 53 5.64 20.83 -1.35
C GLU A 53 6.82 19.99 -1.81
N GLU A 54 6.73 18.67 -1.63
CA GLU A 54 7.84 17.77 -1.93
C GLU A 54 7.40 16.39 -2.40
N LYS A 55 8.27 15.74 -3.18
CA LYS A 55 8.09 14.35 -3.58
C LYS A 55 8.57 13.40 -2.49
N VAL A 56 7.71 12.47 -2.10
CA VAL A 56 8.03 11.41 -1.16
C VAL A 56 8.34 10.14 -1.93
N ILE A 57 9.60 9.68 -1.82
CA ILE A 57 10.04 8.41 -2.39
C ILE A 57 9.15 7.29 -1.83
N SER A 58 8.59 6.47 -2.72
CA SER A 58 7.72 5.37 -2.31
C SER A 58 8.55 4.24 -1.71
N GLU A 59 8.05 3.69 -0.61
CA GLU A 59 8.58 2.44 -0.05
C GLU A 59 8.49 1.32 -1.08
N ARG A 60 9.46 0.41 -1.05
CA ARG A 60 9.49 -0.73 -1.97
C ARG A 60 8.40 -1.74 -1.58
N GLY A 61 7.44 -1.94 -2.47
CA GLY A 61 6.44 -3.00 -2.36
C GLY A 61 7.08 -4.39 -2.42
N ASP A 62 6.52 -5.31 -1.63
CA ASP A 62 6.98 -6.69 -1.56
C ASP A 62 5.82 -7.62 -1.21
N TYR A 63 5.16 -8.14 -2.23
CA TYR A 63 4.08 -9.12 -2.07
C TYR A 63 4.57 -10.46 -1.49
N GLY A 64 5.88 -10.73 -1.55
CA GLY A 64 6.48 -11.93 -0.98
C GLY A 64 6.26 -12.05 0.54
N ARG A 65 6.17 -10.91 1.24
CA ARG A 65 5.95 -10.88 2.70
C ARG A 65 4.67 -11.58 3.13
N VAL A 66 3.64 -11.60 2.29
CA VAL A 66 2.40 -12.35 2.58
C VAL A 66 2.69 -13.86 2.68
N TYR A 67 3.57 -14.37 1.82
CA TYR A 67 3.99 -15.77 1.86
C TYR A 67 4.96 -16.06 2.99
N ASP A 68 5.84 -15.11 3.34
CA ASP A 68 6.70 -15.22 4.51
C ASP A 68 5.86 -15.31 5.79
N ASP A 69 4.85 -14.44 5.94
CA ASP A 69 3.93 -14.46 7.06
C ASP A 69 3.12 -15.76 7.13
N LEU A 70 2.67 -16.26 5.98
CA LEU A 70 1.97 -17.55 5.89
C LEU A 70 2.90 -18.71 6.31
N TYR A 71 4.15 -18.70 5.86
CA TYR A 71 5.14 -19.69 6.24
C TYR A 71 5.36 -19.66 7.76
N GLU A 72 5.56 -18.47 8.34
CA GLU A 72 5.76 -18.31 9.78
C GLU A 72 4.56 -18.78 10.60
N ALA A 73 3.34 -18.48 10.15
CA ALA A 73 2.14 -18.93 10.83
C ALA A 73 1.97 -20.45 10.78
N ILE A 74 2.15 -21.07 9.60
CA ILE A 74 1.96 -22.51 9.42
C ILE A 74 3.11 -23.32 10.03
N LYS A 75 4.35 -22.92 9.74
CA LYS A 75 5.54 -23.68 10.08
C LYS A 75 5.98 -23.46 11.52
N ASN A 76 5.94 -22.21 11.97
CA ASN A 76 6.48 -21.80 13.27
C ASN A 76 5.39 -21.47 14.29
N GLY A 77 4.10 -21.57 13.91
CA GLY A 77 2.98 -21.30 14.81
C GLY A 77 2.90 -19.84 15.25
N LYS A 78 3.51 -18.91 14.50
CA LYS A 78 3.39 -17.48 14.79
C LYS A 78 1.96 -17.00 14.56
N GLU A 79 1.60 -15.91 15.22
CA GLU A 79 0.34 -15.24 14.94
C GLU A 79 0.33 -14.73 13.49
N LYS A 80 -0.82 -14.86 12.82
CA LYS A 80 -1.01 -14.33 11.47
C LYS A 80 -0.98 -12.80 11.52
N THR A 81 -0.24 -12.18 10.59
CA THR A 81 -0.24 -10.72 10.44
C THR A 81 -1.63 -10.17 10.14
N ILE A 82 -2.38 -10.86 9.26
CA ILE A 82 -3.78 -10.56 8.96
C ILE A 82 -4.65 -11.47 9.82
N LYS A 83 -5.45 -10.88 10.70
CA LYS A 83 -6.28 -11.61 11.66
C LYS A 83 -7.60 -12.01 11.03
N ASP A 84 -8.18 -13.10 11.53
CA ASP A 84 -9.48 -13.60 11.05
C ASP A 84 -10.60 -12.58 11.26
N GLU A 85 -10.55 -11.84 12.38
CA GLU A 85 -11.50 -10.78 12.69
C GLU A 85 -11.43 -9.60 11.70
N GLU A 86 -10.24 -9.28 11.19
CA GLU A 86 -10.05 -8.23 10.16
C GLU A 86 -10.65 -8.67 8.83
N ILE A 87 -10.49 -9.95 8.46
CA ILE A 87 -11.09 -10.53 7.25
C ILE A 87 -12.62 -10.52 7.35
N LEU A 88 -13.18 -10.96 8.49
CA LEU A 88 -14.62 -10.92 8.72
C LEU A 88 -15.17 -9.49 8.67
N TYR A 89 -14.43 -8.52 9.21
CA TYR A 89 -14.82 -7.12 9.17
C TYR A 89 -14.79 -6.55 7.74
N GLN A 90 -13.79 -6.92 6.93
CA GLN A 90 -13.73 -6.55 5.52
C GLN A 90 -14.93 -7.08 4.74
N ILE A 91 -15.28 -8.38 4.92
CA ILE A 91 -16.47 -8.99 4.28
C ILE A 91 -17.73 -8.22 4.67
N LYS A 92 -17.89 -7.90 5.95
CA LYS A 92 -19.04 -7.12 6.43
C LYS A 92 -19.14 -5.74 5.77
N ILE A 93 -18.03 -5.04 5.57
CA ILE A 93 -18.02 -3.74 4.86
C ILE A 93 -18.50 -3.92 3.41
N LEU A 94 -18.04 -4.98 2.72
CA LEU A 94 -18.45 -5.26 1.35
C LEU A 94 -19.95 -5.59 1.26
N GLU A 95 -20.46 -6.41 2.18
CA GLU A 95 -21.88 -6.76 2.24
C GLU A 95 -22.77 -5.53 2.51
N GLU A 96 -22.43 -4.71 3.51
CA GLU A 96 -23.22 -3.51 3.81
C GLU A 96 -23.11 -2.45 2.72
N GLY A 97 -21.93 -2.27 2.10
CA GLY A 97 -21.74 -1.34 0.99
C GLY A 97 -22.47 -1.75 -0.29
N SER A 98 -22.66 -3.05 -0.51
CA SER A 98 -23.36 -3.58 -1.69
C SER A 98 -24.86 -3.81 -1.50
N LYS A 99 -25.36 -3.72 -0.27
CA LYS A 99 -26.75 -4.00 0.12
C LYS A 99 -27.83 -3.27 -0.69
N ASN A 100 -27.53 -2.08 -1.18
CA ASN A 100 -28.45 -1.24 -1.94
C ASN A 100 -28.02 -1.05 -3.41
N LEU A 101 -27.02 -1.80 -3.88
CA LEU A 101 -26.68 -1.87 -5.29
C LEU A 101 -27.79 -2.69 -5.98
N LYS A 102 -28.40 -2.09 -7.00
CA LYS A 102 -29.36 -2.77 -7.88
C LYS A 102 -28.63 -3.62 -8.91
#